data_AF-A0A149R154-F1
#
_entry.id   AF-A0A149R154-F1
#
_cell.length_a   1.000
_cell.length_b   1.000
_cell.length_c   1.000
_cell.angle_alpha   90.00
_cell.angle_beta   90.00
_cell.angle_gamma   90.00
#
_symmetry.space_group_name_H-M   'P 1'
#
loop_
_entity.id
_entity.type
_entity.pdbx_description
1 polymer ?
#
loop_
_entity_poly.entity_id
_entity_poly.type
_entity_poly.pdbx_seq_one_letter_code
_entity_poly.pdbx_strand_id
1 'polypeptide(L)' 'MLDLSVCDRRRVESLSEREFLTTEANREVGAIHPKAMPVILTQPDELGAWMNAPMVEVLRLQWRLPDDLLTRVEAPRSLE' A
#
# COMPACT_ATOMS: atom_id res chain seq x y z
N MET A 1 -20.24 0.08 -9.58
CA MET A 1 -20.39 1.35 -8.86
C MET A 1 -19.54 1.21 -7.61
N LEU A 2 -18.31 1.74 -7.62
CA LEU A 2 -17.40 1.61 -6.49
C LEU A 2 -17.90 2.52 -5.36
N ASP A 3 -18.16 1.94 -4.20
CA ASP A 3 -18.60 2.66 -3.01
C ASP A 3 -17.45 3.48 -2.44
N LEU A 4 -17.60 4.80 -2.50
CA LEU A 4 -16.64 5.85 -2.09
C LEU A 4 -16.77 6.20 -0.60
N SER A 5 -17.39 5.35 0.22
CA SER A 5 -17.71 5.69 1.61
C SER A 5 -16.57 5.37 2.59
N VAL A 6 -15.45 6.08 2.49
CA VAL A 6 -14.69 6.66 3.64
C VAL A 6 -13.78 7.74 3.06
N CYS A 7 -14.34 8.87 2.66
CA CYS A 7 -13.57 10.11 2.54
C CYS A 7 -14.56 11.26 2.79
N ASP A 8 -14.98 11.40 4.05
CA ASP A 8 -15.82 12.53 4.46
C ASP A 8 -14.98 13.80 4.35
N ARG A 9 -15.37 14.64 3.40
CA ARG A 9 -14.60 15.76 2.87
C ARG A 9 -14.93 17.07 3.59
N ARG A 10 -15.09 17.06 4.92
CA ARG A 10 -15.38 18.29 5.69
C ARG A 10 -14.63 18.37 7.02
N ARG A 11 -13.79 19.42 7.10
CA ARG A 11 -13.11 20.00 8.27
C ARG A 11 -11.76 19.35 8.64
N VAL A 12 -10.71 19.85 7.99
CA VAL A 12 -9.32 19.58 8.34
C VAL A 12 -8.95 20.39 9.58
N GLU A 13 -9.18 19.83 10.76
CA GLU A 13 -8.47 20.23 11.98
C GLU A 13 -7.34 19.21 12.21
N SER A 14 -6.11 19.65 11.97
CA SER A 14 -4.81 19.03 12.33
C SER A 14 -4.82 17.54 12.72
N LEU A 15 -5.05 16.65 11.75
CA LEU A 15 -4.66 15.25 11.84
C LEU A 15 -3.78 14.92 10.63
N SER A 16 -2.59 14.39 10.88
CA SER A 16 -1.71 13.90 9.82
C SER A 16 -2.19 12.50 9.41
N GLU A 17 -3.27 12.46 8.64
CA GLU A 17 -3.79 11.23 8.07
C GLU A 17 -2.77 10.66 7.08
N ARG A 18 -2.18 9.50 7.42
CA ARG A 18 -1.27 8.77 6.56
C ARG A 18 -2.01 7.61 5.93
N GLU A 19 -2.30 7.74 4.65
CA GLU A 19 -2.91 6.68 3.84
C GLU A 19 -1.85 6.00 2.95
N PHE A 20 -2.13 4.77 2.53
CA PHE A 20 -1.27 4.02 1.61
C PHE A 20 -2.11 3.49 0.44
N LEU A 21 -1.48 3.35 -0.73
CA LEU A 21 -2.12 2.77 -1.90
C LEU A 21 -2.17 1.23 -1.79
N THR A 22 -3.21 0.65 -2.38
CA THR A 22 -3.44 -0.80 -2.38
C THR A 22 -3.49 -1.34 -3.80
N THR A 23 -3.18 -2.62 -3.95
CA THR A 23 -3.23 -3.40 -5.19
C THR A 23 -3.81 -4.78 -4.91
N GLU A 24 -3.99 -5.60 -5.95
CA GLU A 24 -4.47 -6.96 -5.77
C GLU A 24 -3.47 -7.81 -4.98
N ALA A 25 -3.96 -8.61 -4.03
CA ALA A 25 -3.10 -9.48 -3.22
C ALA A 25 -2.35 -10.51 -4.08
N ASN A 26 -1.06 -10.71 -3.80
CA ASN A 26 -0.25 -11.79 -4.36
C ASN A 26 -0.57 -13.13 -3.65
N ARG A 27 0.09 -14.23 -4.04
CA ARG A 27 -0.21 -15.56 -3.48
C ARG A 27 -0.08 -15.61 -1.95
N GLU A 28 0.97 -15.01 -1.39
CA GLU A 28 1.27 -15.07 0.04
C GLU A 28 0.27 -14.24 0.86
N VAL A 29 -0.02 -13.01 0.43
CA VAL A 29 -1.00 -12.16 1.12
C VAL A 29 -2.40 -12.68 0.90
N GLY A 30 -2.73 -13.13 -0.31
CA GLY A 30 -4.06 -13.59 -0.69
C GLY A 30 -4.52 -14.82 0.09
N ALA A 31 -3.59 -15.66 0.55
CA ALA A 31 -3.87 -16.79 1.43
C ALA A 31 -4.41 -16.38 2.81
N ILE A 32 -4.17 -15.13 3.25
CA ILE A 32 -4.58 -14.60 4.56
C ILE A 32 -5.64 -13.50 4.41
N HIS A 33 -5.42 -12.57 3.49
CA HIS A 33 -6.25 -11.40 3.24
C HIS A 33 -6.45 -11.20 1.72
N PRO A 34 -7.43 -11.87 1.11
CA PRO A 34 -7.60 -11.91 -0.36
C PRO A 34 -8.03 -10.59 -0.98
N LYS A 35 -8.56 -9.64 -0.20
CA LYS A 35 -9.20 -8.43 -0.73
C LYS A 35 -8.21 -7.49 -1.42
N ALA A 36 -7.04 -7.28 -0.82
CA ALA A 36 -6.02 -6.35 -1.30
C ALA A 36 -4.73 -6.54 -0.49
N MET A 37 -3.63 -6.07 -1.08
CA MET A 37 -2.35 -5.87 -0.40
C MET A 37 -1.90 -4.41 -0.54
N PRO A 38 -1.08 -3.87 0.38
CA PRO A 38 -0.45 -2.57 0.18
C PRO A 38 0.53 -2.63 -1.01
N VAL A 39 0.73 -1.50 -1.68
CA VAL A 39 1.81 -1.34 -2.67
C VAL A 39 3.16 -1.35 -1.93
N ILE A 40 4.10 -2.17 -2.40
CA ILE A 40 5.43 -2.31 -1.82
C ILE A 40 6.45 -1.90 -2.88
N LEU A 41 7.21 -0.84 -2.60
CA LEU A 41 8.36 -0.44 -3.42
C LEU A 41 9.59 -1.20 -2.94
N THR A 42 10.32 -1.84 -3.84
CA THR A 42 11.44 -2.73 -3.52
C THR A 42 12.79 -2.17 -3.96
N GLN A 43 12.79 -1.21 -4.89
CA GLN A 43 14.00 -0.59 -5.40
C GLN A 43 14.15 0.86 -4.92
N PRO A 44 15.38 1.31 -4.61
CA PRO A 44 15.63 2.71 -4.25
C PRO A 44 15.14 3.72 -5.31
N ASP A 45 15.27 3.38 -6.59
CA ASP A 45 14.83 4.24 -7.69
C ASP A 45 13.31 4.39 -7.73
N GLU A 46 12.55 3.36 -7.33
CA GLU A 46 11.08 3.44 -7.21
C GLU A 46 10.69 4.42 -6.09
N LEU A 47 11.41 4.40 -4.96
CA LEU A 47 11.20 5.36 -3.87
C LEU A 47 11.54 6.79 -4.32
N GLY A 48 12.65 6.96 -5.05
CA GLY A 48 13.05 8.23 -5.63
C GLY A 48 12.00 8.78 -6.59
N ALA A 49 11.47 7.94 -7.49
CA ALA A 49 10.40 8.29 -8.40
C ALA A 49 9.11 8.61 -7.63
N TRP A 50 8.72 7.81 -6.64
CA TRP A 50 7.52 8.02 -5.83
C TRP A 50 7.47 9.41 -5.18
N MET A 51 8.61 9.90 -4.70
CA MET A 51 8.70 11.18 -4.00
C MET A 51 8.76 12.40 -4.95
N ASN A 52 9.17 12.22 -6.21
CA ASN A 52 9.57 13.34 -7.07
C ASN A 52 8.94 13.36 -8.47
N ALA A 53 8.47 12.21 -8.98
CA ALA A 53 7.98 12.11 -10.35
C ALA A 53 6.52 12.61 -10.48
N PRO A 54 6.07 12.97 -11.70
CA PRO A 54 4.68 13.31 -11.94
C PRO A 54 3.74 12.17 -11.54
N MET A 55 2.57 12.52 -10.99
CA MET A 55 1.59 11.56 -10.47
C MET A 55 1.26 10.43 -11.46
N VAL A 56 1.11 10.74 -12.75
CA VAL A 56 0.79 9.75 -13.79
C VAL A 56 1.86 8.65 -13.93
N GLU A 57 3.12 8.96 -13.66
CA GLU A 57 4.23 8.01 -13.69
C GLU A 57 4.27 7.21 -12.39
N VAL A 58 4.09 7.87 -11.25
CA VAL A 58 4.08 7.24 -9.92
C VAL A 58 2.95 6.22 -9.78
N LEU A 59 1.75 6.51 -10.31
CA LEU A 59 0.63 5.57 -10.24
C LEU A 59 0.90 4.24 -10.98
N ARG A 60 1.88 4.21 -11.91
CA ARG A 60 2.31 2.96 -12.58
C ARG A 60 3.11 2.04 -11.65
N LEU A 61 3.66 2.57 -10.55
CA LEU A 61 4.36 1.80 -9.52
C LEU A 61 3.40 1.01 -8.62
N GLN A 62 2.07 1.20 -8.75
CA GLN A 62 1.06 0.42 -8.02
C GLN A 62 0.87 -1.00 -8.58
N TRP A 63 1.98 -1.69 -8.85
CA TRP A 63 1.96 -3.04 -9.35
C TRP A 63 1.90 -4.05 -8.20
N ARG A 64 1.21 -5.18 -8.40
CA ARG A 64 1.20 -6.31 -7.46
C ARG A 64 2.64 -6.83 -7.28
N LEU A 65 3.12 -6.92 -6.05
CA LEU A 65 4.42 -7.56 -5.79
C LEU A 65 4.42 -9.01 -6.32
N PRO A 66 5.45 -9.45 -7.08
CA PRO A 66 5.57 -10.84 -7.49
C PRO A 66 5.46 -11.83 -6.33
N ASP A 67 4.97 -13.04 -6.64
CA ASP A 67 4.93 -14.15 -5.70
C ASP A 67 6.36 -14.51 -5.21
N ASP A 68 6.45 -15.25 -4.11
CA ASP A 68 7.70 -15.74 -3.52
C ASP A 68 8.66 -14.66 -2.97
N LEU A 69 8.30 -13.36 -3.05
CA LEU A 69 9.09 -12.27 -2.48
C LEU A 69 8.75 -11.93 -1.03
N LEU A 70 7.68 -12.52 -0.48
CA LEU A 70 7.28 -12.34 0.91
C LEU A 70 7.37 -13.65 1.68
N THR A 71 7.72 -13.54 2.96
CA THR A 71 7.65 -14.64 3.92
C THR A 71 6.85 -14.20 5.12
N ARG A 72 5.85 -14.99 5.49
CA ARG A 72 5.14 -14.79 6.75
C ARG A 72 6.09 -15.11 7.90
N VAL A 73 6.30 -14.13 8.76
CA VAL A 73 7.03 -14.28 10.02
C VAL A 73 6.04 -14.28 11.18
N GLU A 74 6.45 -14.86 12.31
CA GLU A 74 5.69 -14.71 13.56
C GLU A 74 5.72 -13.24 13.99
N ALA A 75 4.58 -12.72 14.47
CA ALA A 75 4.52 -11.35 14.95
C ALA A 75 5.50 -11.19 16.13
N PRO A 76 6.29 -10.10 16.18
CA PRO A 76 7.11 -9.84 17.36
C PRO A 76 6.19 -9.72 18.58
N ARG A 77 6.66 -10.19 19.75
CA ARG A 77 5.96 -9.89 21.01
C ARG A 77 5.81 -8.37 21.11
N SER A 78 4.61 -7.92 21.46
CA SER A 78 4.33 -6.50 21.67
C SER A 78 5.45 -5.89 22.51
N LEU A 79 6.02 -4.78 22.02
CA LEU A 79 6.94 -3.98 22.80
C LEU A 79 6.12 -3.35 23.93
N GLU A 80 6.34 -3.80 25.16
CA GLU A 80 5.77 -3.16 26.36
C GLU A 80 6.41 -1.78 26.60
#